data_AF-A0A3D4M4G9-F1
#
_entry.id   AF-A0A3D4M4G9-F1
#
_cell.length_a   1.000
_cell.length_b   1.000
_cell.length_c   1.000
_cell.angle_alpha   90.00
_cell.angle_beta   90.00
_cell.angle_gamma   90.00
#
_symmetry.space_group_name_H-M   'P 1'
#
loop_
_entity.id
_entity.type
_entity.pdbx_description
1 polymer ?
#
loop_
_entity_poly.entity_id
_entity_poly.type
_entity_poly.pdbx_seq_one_letter_code
_entity_poly.pdbx_strand_id
1 'polypeptide(L)'
;MNILKKLFGSKENANQQSASENLLETYKKVPWMTEARLETLSICLDAGFKPASSLPTEFDKQMRPSIEIAKRLNALKALILWVMVPESNIPSERIVNFVDENELQRFMTDEEKKILSSSRDDDECRNTIGWKFENAWPLAWYFGYHEPEINGQMMTAEQIQDILLNYSCPFDETIENWTKNKETISEESLIKKEDLFYCLHNAVISAQLGRNTVPPDFDPVENGGAIHERRHSLTWMLSKGIDWDDTDLGT
;
A
#
# COMPACT_ATOMS: atom_id res chain seq x y z
N MET A 1 32.87 -26.22 -8.73
CA MET A 1 32.22 -25.35 -7.72
C MET A 1 30.69 -25.33 -7.77
N ASN A 2 30.01 -26.34 -8.36
CA ASN A 2 28.55 -26.25 -8.61
C ASN A 2 27.68 -27.40 -8.04
N ILE A 3 28.25 -28.30 -7.23
CA ILE A 3 27.49 -29.41 -6.60
C ILE A 3 27.11 -29.07 -5.15
N LEU A 4 27.95 -28.30 -4.44
CA LEU A 4 27.68 -27.87 -3.06
C LEU A 4 26.50 -26.87 -2.98
N LYS A 5 26.39 -25.88 -3.88
CA LYS A 5 25.25 -24.94 -3.90
C LYS A 5 23.88 -25.64 -4.06
N LYS A 6 23.81 -26.73 -4.83
CA LYS A 6 22.57 -27.47 -5.08
C LYS A 6 22.13 -28.32 -3.88
N LEU A 7 23.09 -28.85 -3.11
CA LEU A 7 22.84 -29.63 -1.90
C LEU A 7 22.49 -28.76 -0.68
N PHE A 8 23.09 -27.57 -0.56
CA PHE A 8 22.76 -26.63 0.51
C PHE A 8 21.42 -25.91 0.27
N GLY A 9 21.14 -25.43 -0.95
CA GLY A 9 19.85 -24.82 -1.27
C GLY A 9 18.66 -25.78 -1.15
N SER A 10 18.84 -27.08 -1.43
CA SER A 10 17.78 -28.08 -1.25
C SER A 10 17.48 -28.41 0.22
N LYS A 11 18.45 -28.25 1.13
CA LYS A 11 18.26 -28.49 2.57
C LYS A 11 17.67 -27.27 3.28
N GLU A 12 18.10 -26.07 2.88
CA GLU A 12 17.52 -24.81 3.39
C GLU A 12 16.04 -24.69 3.02
N ASN A 13 15.70 -24.97 1.76
CA ASN A 13 14.30 -24.95 1.31
C ASN A 13 13.43 -25.99 2.02
N ALA A 14 13.93 -27.23 2.21
CA ALA A 14 13.19 -28.28 2.93
C ALA A 14 12.99 -27.93 4.42
N ASN A 15 13.99 -27.34 5.07
CA ASN A 15 13.87 -26.90 6.46
C ASN A 15 12.90 -25.72 6.62
N GLN A 16 12.95 -24.73 5.72
CA GLN A 16 12.01 -23.60 5.73
C GLN A 16 10.57 -24.05 5.48
N GLN A 17 10.36 -24.97 4.54
CA GLN A 17 9.03 -25.51 4.25
C GLN A 17 8.45 -26.29 5.45
N SER A 18 9.25 -27.14 6.11
CA SER A 18 8.79 -27.86 7.31
C SER A 18 8.52 -26.95 8.53
N ALA A 19 9.19 -25.79 8.61
CA ALA A 19 8.96 -24.80 9.67
C ALA A 19 7.70 -23.96 9.40
N SER A 20 7.44 -23.60 8.14
CA SER A 20 6.19 -22.96 7.69
C SER A 20 4.98 -23.84 7.99
N GLU A 21 5.03 -25.12 7.57
CA GLU A 21 3.95 -26.09 7.81
C GLU A 21 3.64 -26.25 9.31
N ASN A 22 4.65 -26.33 10.17
CA ASN A 22 4.46 -26.41 11.63
C ASN A 22 3.80 -25.14 12.23
N LEU A 23 4.13 -23.96 11.72
CA LEU A 23 3.50 -22.71 12.18
C LEU A 23 2.04 -22.65 11.74
N LEU A 24 1.73 -23.04 10.50
CA LEU A 24 0.36 -23.06 10.00
C LEU A 24 -0.54 -24.01 10.81
N GLU A 25 -0.02 -25.18 11.19
CA GLU A 25 -0.71 -26.10 12.12
C GLU A 25 -0.95 -25.52 13.51
N THR A 26 -0.13 -24.55 13.93
CA THR A 26 -0.35 -23.82 15.18
C THR A 26 -1.48 -22.79 15.01
N TYR A 27 -1.54 -22.09 13.89
CA TYR A 27 -2.64 -21.15 13.59
C TYR A 27 -4.00 -21.86 13.48
N LYS A 28 -4.07 -23.05 12.87
CA LYS A 28 -5.30 -23.85 12.78
C LYS A 28 -5.92 -24.21 14.13
N LYS A 29 -5.15 -24.16 15.22
CA LYS A 29 -5.62 -24.42 16.59
C LYS A 29 -6.23 -23.19 17.26
N VAL A 30 -6.12 -22.01 16.66
CA VAL A 30 -6.69 -20.77 17.20
C VAL A 30 -8.22 -20.77 16.98
N PRO A 31 -9.04 -20.64 18.04
CA PRO A 31 -10.49 -20.84 17.93
C PRO A 31 -11.24 -19.89 16.98
N TRP A 32 -10.73 -18.66 16.80
CA TRP A 32 -11.36 -17.61 15.98
C TRP A 32 -10.73 -17.48 14.59
N MET A 33 -9.90 -18.46 14.19
CA MET A 33 -9.24 -18.44 12.90
C MET A 33 -10.24 -18.74 11.77
N THR A 34 -10.28 -17.88 10.76
CA THR A 34 -11.12 -18.07 9.57
C THR A 34 -10.34 -18.75 8.45
N GLU A 35 -11.04 -19.39 7.50
CA GLU A 35 -10.40 -19.97 6.32
C GLU A 35 -9.65 -18.91 5.50
N ALA A 36 -10.26 -17.74 5.30
CA ALA A 36 -9.63 -16.61 4.61
C ALA A 36 -8.34 -16.16 5.31
N ARG A 37 -8.32 -16.06 6.65
CA ARG A 37 -7.09 -15.73 7.38
C ARG A 37 -6.04 -16.84 7.25
N LEU A 38 -6.41 -18.11 7.25
CA LEU A 38 -5.45 -19.20 7.06
C LEU A 38 -4.78 -19.13 5.68
N GLU A 39 -5.51 -18.75 4.64
CA GLU A 39 -4.93 -18.49 3.31
C GLU A 39 -3.94 -17.32 3.35
N THR A 40 -4.31 -16.20 3.98
CA THR A 40 -3.40 -15.05 4.20
C THR A 40 -2.13 -15.50 4.93
N LEU A 41 -2.27 -16.25 6.03
CA LEU A 41 -1.15 -16.71 6.84
C LEU A 41 -0.24 -17.67 6.05
N SER A 42 -0.81 -18.51 5.18
CA SER A 42 -0.01 -19.34 4.28
C SER A 42 0.86 -18.48 3.35
N ILE A 43 0.29 -17.45 2.73
CA ILE A 43 1.03 -16.52 1.87
C ILE A 43 2.15 -15.81 2.66
N CYS A 44 1.84 -15.33 3.87
CA CYS A 44 2.85 -14.71 4.73
C CYS A 44 4.01 -15.66 5.03
N LEU A 45 3.70 -16.88 5.48
CA LEU A 45 4.71 -17.86 5.88
C LEU A 45 5.57 -18.32 4.69
N ASP A 46 4.96 -18.53 3.53
CA ASP A 46 5.67 -18.89 2.29
C ASP A 46 6.62 -17.77 1.83
N ALA A 47 6.22 -16.51 2.06
CA ALA A 47 7.06 -15.34 1.83
C ALA A 47 8.08 -15.08 2.96
N GLY A 48 8.07 -15.87 4.05
CA GLY A 48 9.00 -15.77 5.19
C GLY A 48 8.57 -14.82 6.32
N PHE A 49 7.36 -14.26 6.25
CA PHE A 49 6.76 -13.44 7.31
C PHE A 49 6.05 -14.30 8.35
N LYS A 50 6.18 -13.95 9.63
CA LYS A 50 5.61 -14.68 10.76
C LYS A 50 4.77 -13.76 11.65
N PRO A 51 3.54 -13.41 11.21
CA PRO A 51 2.60 -12.63 12.01
C PRO A 51 2.23 -13.33 13.33
N ALA A 52 1.67 -12.61 14.29
CA ALA A 52 1.21 -13.20 15.54
C ALA A 52 -0.09 -14.01 15.34
N SER A 53 -0.20 -15.15 16.03
CA SER A 53 -1.43 -15.96 16.05
C SER A 53 -2.60 -15.29 16.77
N SER A 54 -2.31 -14.25 17.57
CA SER A 54 -3.28 -13.50 18.35
C SER A 54 -3.94 -12.36 17.59
N LEU A 55 -3.58 -12.13 16.32
CA LEU A 55 -4.18 -11.06 15.52
C LEU A 55 -5.69 -11.28 15.37
N PRO A 56 -6.52 -10.26 15.65
CA PRO A 56 -7.94 -10.29 15.34
C PRO A 56 -8.19 -10.64 13.86
N THR A 57 -9.25 -11.40 13.60
CA THR A 57 -9.64 -11.89 12.26
C THR A 57 -10.82 -11.17 11.67
N GLU A 58 -11.58 -10.46 12.50
CA GLU A 58 -12.80 -9.77 12.11
C GLU A 58 -12.64 -8.28 12.42
N PHE A 59 -12.96 -7.47 11.41
CA PHE A 59 -13.00 -6.01 11.51
C PHE A 59 -14.29 -5.55 10.84
N ASP A 60 -14.89 -4.49 11.38
CA ASP A 60 -15.94 -3.79 10.67
C ASP A 60 -15.30 -3.06 9.48
N LYS A 61 -15.60 -3.54 8.28
CA LYS A 61 -15.04 -3.03 7.04
C LYS A 61 -16.19 -2.51 6.20
N GLN A 62 -16.11 -1.23 5.84
CA GLN A 62 -17.07 -0.59 4.97
C GLN A 62 -16.32 0.08 3.83
N MET A 63 -16.48 -0.46 2.62
CA MET A 63 -15.87 0.09 1.44
C MET A 63 -16.38 1.50 1.12
N ARG A 64 -15.45 2.38 0.76
CA ARG A 64 -15.75 3.73 0.29
C ARG A 64 -16.36 3.74 -1.11
N PRO A 65 -17.18 4.75 -1.44
CA PRO A 65 -17.55 5.03 -2.82
C PRO A 65 -16.30 5.19 -3.71
N SER A 66 -16.32 4.61 -4.92
CA SER A 66 -15.21 4.69 -5.86
C SER A 66 -14.77 6.13 -6.17
N ILE A 67 -15.70 7.08 -6.16
CA ILE A 67 -15.39 8.50 -6.36
C ILE A 67 -14.47 9.07 -5.27
N GLU A 68 -14.62 8.66 -4.01
CA GLU A 68 -13.73 9.10 -2.92
C GLU A 68 -12.33 8.54 -3.11
N ILE A 69 -12.23 7.26 -3.49
CA ILE A 69 -10.96 6.58 -3.75
C ILE A 69 -10.23 7.25 -4.92
N ALA A 70 -10.96 7.57 -5.98
CA ALA A 70 -10.42 8.29 -7.14
C ALA A 70 -9.93 9.70 -6.76
N LYS A 71 -10.70 10.45 -5.96
CA LYS A 71 -10.29 11.78 -5.52
C LYS A 71 -9.04 11.74 -4.64
N ARG A 72 -8.90 10.75 -3.75
CA ARG A 72 -7.66 10.57 -2.97
C ARG A 72 -6.45 10.24 -3.85
N LEU A 73 -6.60 9.32 -4.81
CA LEU A 73 -5.52 9.00 -5.76
C LEU A 73 -5.06 10.23 -6.54
N ASN A 74 -6.00 11.04 -7.02
CA ASN A 74 -5.69 12.22 -7.81
C ASN A 74 -5.20 13.41 -6.95
N ALA A 75 -5.60 13.47 -5.68
CA ALA A 75 -5.01 14.40 -4.71
C ALA A 75 -3.52 14.09 -4.51
N LEU A 76 -3.17 12.81 -4.31
CA LEU A 76 -1.77 12.37 -4.29
C LEU A 76 -1.08 12.77 -5.58
N LYS A 77 -1.60 12.38 -6.76
CA LYS A 77 -1.03 12.78 -8.07
C LYS A 77 -0.67 14.26 -8.15
N ALA A 78 -1.57 15.16 -7.73
CA ALA A 78 -1.31 16.59 -7.75
C ALA A 78 -0.08 16.97 -6.91
N LEU A 79 0.04 16.43 -5.69
CA LEU A 79 1.17 16.65 -4.79
C LEU A 79 2.47 16.08 -5.37
N ILE A 80 2.42 14.88 -5.95
CA ILE A 80 3.57 14.21 -6.57
C ILE A 80 4.10 15.07 -7.72
N LEU A 81 3.21 15.49 -8.62
CA LEU A 81 3.57 16.32 -9.77
C LEU A 81 4.07 17.70 -9.36
N TRP A 82 3.55 18.26 -8.26
CA TRP A 82 3.98 19.56 -7.73
C TRP A 82 5.48 19.57 -7.38
N VAL A 83 5.94 18.56 -6.65
CA VAL A 83 7.29 18.52 -6.06
C VAL A 83 8.32 17.74 -6.90
N MET A 84 7.87 16.82 -7.76
CA MET A 84 8.77 15.96 -8.56
C MET A 84 8.90 16.40 -10.02
N VAL A 85 7.96 17.17 -10.54
CA VAL A 85 8.01 17.64 -11.94
C VAL A 85 8.33 19.13 -11.96
N PRO A 86 9.40 19.56 -12.66
CA PRO A 86 9.72 20.97 -12.81
C PRO A 86 8.57 21.77 -13.42
N GLU A 87 8.41 23.02 -12.97
CA GLU A 87 7.37 23.92 -13.48
C GLU A 87 7.47 24.17 -14.99
N SER A 88 8.68 24.12 -15.56
CA SER A 88 8.90 24.21 -17.00
C SER A 88 8.24 23.09 -17.81
N ASN A 89 7.95 21.95 -17.17
CA ASN A 89 7.36 20.79 -17.81
C ASN A 89 5.85 20.74 -17.57
N ILE A 90 5.40 21.12 -16.36
CA ILE A 90 3.99 21.23 -16.00
C ILE A 90 3.79 22.54 -15.22
N PRO A 91 3.13 23.56 -15.82
CA PRO A 91 2.86 24.83 -15.13
C PRO A 91 2.07 24.64 -13.84
N SER A 92 2.37 25.45 -12.82
CA SER A 92 1.71 25.36 -11.51
C SER A 92 0.19 25.56 -11.61
N GLU A 93 -0.25 26.50 -12.44
CA GLU A 93 -1.67 26.76 -12.72
C GLU A 93 -2.41 25.51 -13.20
N ARG A 94 -1.75 24.61 -13.96
CA ARG A 94 -2.38 23.40 -14.48
C ARG A 94 -2.71 22.42 -13.36
N ILE A 95 -1.81 22.29 -12.38
CA ILE A 95 -2.01 21.41 -11.22
C ILE A 95 -3.08 22.02 -10.30
N VAL A 96 -3.00 23.32 -10.02
CA VAL A 96 -3.95 24.03 -9.15
C VAL A 96 -5.36 24.00 -9.73
N ASN A 97 -5.54 24.31 -11.03
CA ASN A 97 -6.84 24.26 -11.67
C ASN A 97 -7.45 22.85 -11.60
N PHE A 98 -6.64 21.81 -11.84
CA PHE A 98 -7.11 20.43 -11.72
C PHE A 98 -7.55 20.06 -10.30
N VAL A 99 -6.82 20.54 -9.28
CA VAL A 99 -7.17 20.39 -7.87
C VAL A 99 -8.49 21.08 -7.55
N ASP A 100 -8.67 22.31 -8.03
CA ASP A 100 -9.85 23.12 -7.75
C ASP A 100 -11.10 22.58 -8.48
N GLU A 101 -10.98 22.27 -9.78
CA GLU A 101 -12.07 21.74 -10.61
C GLU A 101 -12.64 20.42 -10.08
N ASN A 102 -11.79 19.59 -9.46
CA ASN A 102 -12.17 18.29 -8.91
C ASN A 102 -12.40 18.29 -7.38
N GLU A 103 -12.28 19.45 -6.73
CA GLU A 103 -12.42 19.64 -5.28
C GLU A 103 -11.44 18.77 -4.44
N LEU A 104 -10.20 18.58 -4.91
CA LEU A 104 -9.25 17.62 -4.32
C LEU A 104 -8.72 18.02 -2.95
N GLN A 105 -8.78 19.31 -2.60
CA GLN A 105 -8.38 19.82 -1.29
C GLN A 105 -9.09 19.10 -0.12
N ARG A 106 -10.32 18.61 -0.33
CA ARG A 106 -11.07 17.85 0.69
C ARG A 106 -10.53 16.45 0.96
N PHE A 107 -9.69 15.94 0.06
CA PHE A 107 -9.06 14.63 0.14
C PHE A 107 -7.56 14.73 0.45
N MET A 108 -7.10 15.90 0.91
CA MET A 108 -5.74 16.16 1.34
C MET A 108 -5.69 16.39 2.85
N THR A 109 -4.62 15.93 3.48
CA THR A 109 -4.31 16.27 4.88
C THR A 109 -3.90 17.74 4.98
N ASP A 110 -3.91 18.30 6.19
CA ASP A 110 -3.50 19.69 6.37
C ASP A 110 -2.02 19.93 6.05
N GLU A 111 -1.12 18.93 6.22
CA GLU A 111 0.25 19.03 5.72
C GLU A 111 0.30 19.02 4.18
N GLU A 112 -0.50 18.18 3.54
CA GLU A 112 -0.51 18.06 2.09
C GLU A 112 -1.01 19.34 1.40
N LYS A 113 -2.03 20.00 1.96
CA LYS A 113 -2.50 21.30 1.45
C LYS A 113 -1.40 22.35 1.47
N LYS A 114 -0.52 22.33 2.48
CA LYS A 114 0.61 23.27 2.59
C LYS A 114 1.63 23.06 1.47
N ILE A 115 1.80 21.84 0.97
CA ILE A 115 2.71 21.54 -0.14
C ILE A 115 2.30 22.29 -1.41
N LEU A 116 0.99 22.35 -1.73
CA LEU A 116 0.52 23.10 -2.91
C LEU A 116 0.70 24.63 -2.78
N SER A 117 0.99 25.12 -1.59
CA SER A 117 1.28 26.53 -1.32
C SER A 117 2.78 26.81 -1.14
N SER A 118 3.62 25.77 -1.14
CA SER A 118 5.07 25.89 -1.00
C SER A 118 5.76 26.09 -2.35
N SER A 119 7.07 26.36 -2.30
CA SER A 119 7.86 26.43 -3.52
C SER A 119 7.99 25.04 -4.16
N ARG A 120 7.96 24.98 -5.50
CA ARG A 120 8.11 23.72 -6.24
C ARG A 120 9.51 23.11 -6.13
N ASP A 121 10.49 23.92 -5.75
CA ASP A 121 11.86 23.51 -5.49
C ASP A 121 12.14 23.22 -4.00
N ASP A 122 11.11 23.08 -3.16
CA ASP A 122 11.26 22.76 -1.73
C ASP A 122 11.68 21.29 -1.51
N ASP A 123 12.93 21.09 -1.07
CA ASP A 123 13.49 19.77 -0.75
C ASP A 123 12.83 19.09 0.45
N GLU A 124 12.34 19.85 1.43
CA GLU A 124 11.64 19.29 2.59
C GLU A 124 10.29 18.70 2.18
N CYS A 125 9.58 19.41 1.30
CA CYS A 125 8.35 18.90 0.68
C CYS A 125 8.60 17.63 -0.14
N ARG A 126 9.71 17.58 -0.91
CA ARG A 126 10.11 16.38 -1.66
C ARG A 126 10.35 15.17 -0.76
N ASN A 127 11.07 15.35 0.33
CA ASN A 127 11.36 14.26 1.27
C ASN A 127 10.08 13.77 1.97
N THR A 128 9.17 14.69 2.29
CA THR A 128 7.90 14.37 2.94
C THR A 128 6.97 13.53 2.06
N ILE A 129 6.91 13.81 0.75
CA ILE A 129 6.04 13.07 -0.16
C ILE A 129 6.61 11.71 -0.59
N GLY A 130 7.92 11.50 -0.44
CA GLY A 130 8.62 10.36 -1.04
C GLY A 130 8.00 9.01 -0.67
N TRP A 131 7.71 8.80 0.61
CA TRP A 131 7.01 7.61 1.10
C TRP A 131 5.53 7.62 0.71
N LYS A 132 4.90 8.79 0.69
CA LYS A 132 3.47 8.92 0.38
C LYS A 132 3.11 8.43 -1.03
N PHE A 133 4.07 8.32 -1.95
CA PHE A 133 3.85 7.71 -3.26
C PHE A 133 3.35 6.26 -3.15
N GLU A 134 3.82 5.50 -2.17
CA GLU A 134 3.42 4.11 -1.96
C GLU A 134 1.90 3.96 -1.73
N ASN A 135 1.24 5.00 -1.21
CA ASN A 135 -0.21 5.04 -1.08
C ASN A 135 -0.92 5.04 -2.43
N ALA A 136 -0.31 5.58 -3.49
CA ALA A 136 -0.92 5.63 -4.81
C ALA A 136 -1.07 4.23 -5.43
N TRP A 137 -0.21 3.26 -5.08
CA TRP A 137 -0.25 1.93 -5.69
C TRP A 137 -1.55 1.18 -5.35
N PRO A 138 -1.94 0.97 -4.07
CA PRO A 138 -3.22 0.30 -3.79
C PRO A 138 -4.44 1.06 -4.32
N LEU A 139 -4.40 2.40 -4.31
CA LEU A 139 -5.47 3.22 -4.86
C LEU A 139 -5.58 3.08 -6.38
N ALA A 140 -4.47 2.95 -7.10
CA ALA A 140 -4.45 2.69 -8.54
C ALA A 140 -4.82 1.24 -8.88
N TRP A 141 -4.41 0.28 -8.05
CA TRP A 141 -4.82 -1.13 -8.18
C TRP A 141 -6.33 -1.27 -8.15
N TYR A 142 -7.00 -0.50 -7.29
CA TYR A 142 -8.45 -0.43 -7.25
C TYR A 142 -9.09 -0.08 -8.60
N PHE A 143 -8.41 0.70 -9.45
CA PHE A 143 -8.84 1.09 -10.81
C PHE A 143 -8.14 0.29 -11.93
N GLY A 144 -7.64 -0.91 -11.62
CA GLY A 144 -7.12 -1.86 -12.61
C GLY A 144 -5.60 -1.83 -12.82
N TYR A 145 -4.83 -1.11 -11.99
CA TYR A 145 -3.37 -1.26 -12.00
C TYR A 145 -2.94 -2.63 -11.45
N HIS A 146 -1.65 -2.94 -11.51
CA HIS A 146 -1.10 -4.16 -10.93
C HIS A 146 -1.26 -4.20 -9.40
N GLU A 147 -1.49 -5.40 -8.88
CA GLU A 147 -1.68 -5.63 -7.44
C GLU A 147 -0.42 -5.24 -6.64
N PRO A 148 -0.56 -4.60 -5.45
CA PRO A 148 0.58 -4.22 -4.63
C PRO A 148 1.40 -5.42 -4.16
N GLU A 149 2.71 -5.34 -4.36
CA GLU A 149 3.66 -6.40 -3.99
C GLU A 149 3.93 -6.42 -2.48
N ILE A 150 4.24 -7.60 -1.95
CA ILE A 150 4.48 -7.84 -0.52
C ILE A 150 5.97 -7.81 -0.12
N ASN A 151 6.87 -7.62 -1.07
CA ASN A 151 8.33 -7.62 -0.84
C ASN A 151 8.84 -6.35 -0.15
N GLY A 152 7.98 -5.31 -0.01
CA GLY A 152 8.33 -4.02 0.57
C GLY A 152 9.36 -3.22 -0.23
N GLN A 153 9.67 -3.59 -1.47
CA GLN A 153 10.51 -2.77 -2.34
C GLN A 153 9.73 -1.53 -2.76
N MET A 154 10.34 -0.35 -2.66
CA MET A 154 9.71 0.90 -3.11
C MET A 154 9.40 0.85 -4.61
N MET A 155 8.35 1.56 -5.01
CA MET A 155 8.02 1.74 -6.42
C MET A 155 9.19 2.35 -7.19
N THR A 156 9.42 1.84 -8.39
CA THR A 156 10.32 2.45 -9.34
C THR A 156 9.69 3.72 -9.93
N ALA A 157 10.53 4.60 -10.49
CA ALA A 157 10.06 5.78 -11.21
C ALA A 157 9.11 5.41 -12.37
N GLU A 158 9.33 4.26 -13.02
CA GLU A 158 8.49 3.76 -14.11
C GLU A 158 7.09 3.39 -13.60
N GLN A 159 6.98 2.72 -12.45
CA GLN A 159 5.70 2.39 -11.82
C GLN A 159 4.94 3.65 -11.41
N ILE A 160 5.62 4.61 -10.79
CA ILE A 160 5.03 5.91 -10.44
C ILE A 160 4.50 6.60 -11.69
N GLN A 161 5.31 6.71 -12.74
CA GLN A 161 4.91 7.36 -13.98
C GLN A 161 3.69 6.67 -14.61
N ASP A 162 3.66 5.34 -14.64
CA ASP A 162 2.54 4.58 -15.21
C ASP A 162 1.23 4.84 -14.43
N ILE A 163 1.28 4.82 -13.10
CA ILE A 163 0.13 5.17 -12.25
C ILE A 163 -0.38 6.60 -12.57
N LEU A 164 0.53 7.59 -12.62
CA LEU A 164 0.17 8.99 -12.82
C LEU A 164 -0.35 9.29 -14.23
N LEU A 165 0.04 8.51 -15.24
CA LEU A 165 -0.37 8.75 -16.62
C LEU A 165 -1.56 7.89 -17.05
N ASN A 166 -1.60 6.62 -16.66
CA ASN A 166 -2.52 5.63 -17.22
C ASN A 166 -3.61 5.16 -16.23
N TYR A 167 -3.35 5.27 -14.92
CA TYR A 167 -4.25 4.76 -13.87
C TYR A 167 -4.78 5.84 -12.93
N SER A 168 -4.71 7.10 -13.36
CA SER A 168 -5.30 8.26 -12.69
C SER A 168 -6.03 9.16 -13.70
N CYS A 169 -6.75 10.16 -13.22
CA CYS A 169 -7.57 11.03 -14.07
C CYS A 169 -6.65 11.97 -14.89
N PRO A 170 -6.85 12.08 -16.21
CA PRO A 170 -6.18 13.10 -17.03
C PRO A 170 -6.49 14.51 -16.54
N PHE A 171 -5.60 15.47 -16.84
CA PHE A 171 -5.77 16.87 -16.43
C PHE A 171 -6.95 17.58 -17.11
N ASP A 172 -7.36 17.10 -18.27
CA ASP A 172 -8.42 17.65 -19.13
C ASP A 172 -9.77 16.94 -18.94
N GLU A 173 -9.90 16.15 -17.87
CA GLU A 173 -11.11 15.41 -17.52
C GLU A 173 -11.47 15.63 -16.03
N THR A 174 -12.77 15.55 -15.73
CA THR A 174 -13.27 15.50 -14.34
C THR A 174 -13.23 14.08 -13.81
N ILE A 175 -12.89 13.88 -12.55
CA ILE A 175 -12.82 12.55 -11.92
C ILE A 175 -14.18 11.84 -11.95
N GLU A 176 -15.29 12.57 -11.83
CA GLU A 176 -16.64 12.05 -11.95
C GLU A 176 -16.92 11.42 -13.32
N ASN A 177 -16.30 11.92 -14.39
CA ASN A 177 -16.40 11.33 -15.72
C ASN A 177 -15.43 10.17 -15.89
N TRP A 178 -14.18 10.35 -15.45
CA TRP A 178 -13.15 9.32 -15.51
C TRP A 178 -13.58 8.02 -14.80
N THR A 179 -14.22 8.13 -13.64
CA THR A 179 -14.67 6.96 -12.84
C THR A 179 -15.83 6.18 -13.47
N LYS A 180 -16.66 6.77 -14.32
CA LYS A 180 -17.88 6.10 -14.87
C LYS A 180 -17.57 4.85 -15.68
N ASN A 181 -16.41 4.82 -16.33
CA ASN A 181 -16.03 3.75 -17.26
C ASN A 181 -14.93 2.85 -16.70
N LYS A 182 -14.62 2.93 -15.40
CA LYS A 182 -13.59 2.12 -14.77
C LYS A 182 -14.19 0.87 -14.17
N GLU A 183 -13.63 -0.27 -14.56
CA GLU A 183 -13.75 -1.49 -13.78
C GLU A 183 -12.98 -1.31 -12.47
N THR A 184 -13.54 -1.82 -11.39
CA THR A 184 -12.97 -1.68 -10.06
C THR A 184 -12.82 -3.04 -9.38
N ILE A 185 -11.86 -3.13 -8.46
CA ILE A 185 -11.65 -4.33 -7.66
C ILE A 185 -12.86 -4.59 -6.76
N SER A 186 -13.25 -5.86 -6.61
CA SER A 186 -14.35 -6.23 -5.71
C SER A 186 -14.00 -5.97 -4.24
N GLU A 187 -15.02 -5.67 -3.43
CA GLU A 187 -14.85 -5.48 -1.98
C GLU A 187 -14.17 -6.69 -1.32
N GLU A 188 -14.55 -7.92 -1.68
CA GLU A 188 -13.93 -9.15 -1.18
C GLU A 188 -12.41 -9.23 -1.47
N SER A 189 -12.00 -8.93 -2.70
CA SER A 189 -10.59 -8.91 -3.08
C SER A 189 -9.81 -7.85 -2.31
N LEU A 190 -10.41 -6.68 -2.13
CA LEU A 190 -9.84 -5.58 -1.36
C LEU A 190 -9.69 -5.95 0.12
N ILE A 191 -10.71 -6.56 0.72
CA ILE A 191 -10.69 -7.08 2.11
C ILE A 191 -9.56 -8.09 2.31
N LYS A 192 -9.41 -9.03 1.36
CA LYS A 192 -8.35 -10.05 1.41
C LYS A 192 -6.96 -9.43 1.30
N LYS A 193 -6.79 -8.43 0.42
CA LYS A 193 -5.50 -7.75 0.28
C LYS A 193 -5.15 -6.90 1.49
N GLU A 194 -6.11 -6.19 2.07
CA GLU A 194 -5.90 -5.46 3.32
C GLU A 194 -5.51 -6.43 4.45
N ASP A 195 -6.20 -7.56 4.59
CA ASP A 195 -5.88 -8.58 5.61
C ASP A 195 -4.44 -9.12 5.48
N LEU A 196 -3.98 -9.32 4.24
CA LEU A 196 -2.60 -9.68 3.95
C LEU A 196 -1.63 -8.60 4.41
N PHE A 197 -1.87 -7.34 4.04
CA PHE A 197 -1.02 -6.24 4.48
C PHE A 197 -1.09 -5.99 5.99
N TYR A 198 -2.21 -6.28 6.64
CA TYR A 198 -2.33 -6.28 8.10
C TYR A 198 -1.40 -7.30 8.75
N CYS A 199 -1.43 -8.54 8.28
CA CYS A 199 -0.54 -9.60 8.78
C CYS A 199 0.94 -9.29 8.50
N LEU A 200 1.27 -8.80 7.29
CA LEU A 200 2.62 -8.38 6.96
C LEU A 200 3.11 -7.26 7.88
N HIS A 201 2.28 -6.24 8.08
CA HIS A 201 2.62 -5.11 8.94
C HIS A 201 2.86 -5.55 10.39
N ASN A 202 2.06 -6.47 10.94
CA ASN A 202 2.33 -7.05 12.26
C ASN A 202 3.71 -7.70 12.35
N ALA A 203 4.07 -8.49 11.33
CA ALA A 203 5.34 -9.19 11.27
C ALA A 203 6.51 -8.20 11.17
N VAL A 204 6.34 -7.11 10.40
CA VAL A 204 7.30 -6.00 10.28
C VAL A 204 7.49 -5.28 11.62
N ILE A 205 6.41 -4.84 12.28
CA ILE A 205 6.48 -4.17 13.59
C ILE A 205 7.15 -5.08 14.62
N SER A 206 6.81 -6.37 14.64
CA SER A 206 7.48 -7.35 15.49
C SER A 206 8.99 -7.44 15.22
N ALA A 207 9.41 -7.32 13.97
CA ALA A 207 10.83 -7.34 13.59
C ALA A 207 11.56 -6.05 13.98
N GLN A 208 10.91 -4.90 13.87
CA GLN A 208 11.43 -3.62 14.39
C GLN A 208 11.66 -3.67 15.92
N LEU A 209 10.88 -4.49 16.64
CA LEU A 209 11.07 -4.78 18.07
C LEU A 209 12.11 -5.88 18.36
N GLY A 210 12.86 -6.32 17.35
CA GLY A 210 13.97 -7.28 17.49
C GLY A 210 13.57 -8.75 17.37
N ARG A 211 12.37 -9.08 16.87
CA ARG A 211 11.96 -10.47 16.62
C ARG A 211 12.35 -10.93 15.21
N ASN A 212 12.55 -12.24 15.04
CA ASN A 212 12.83 -12.83 13.74
C ASN A 212 11.54 -13.23 13.01
N THR A 213 10.77 -12.21 12.60
CA THR A 213 9.42 -12.35 12.02
C THR A 213 9.31 -11.92 10.56
N VAL A 214 10.39 -11.46 9.93
CA VAL A 214 10.47 -11.12 8.50
C VAL A 214 11.53 -11.97 7.81
N PRO A 215 11.57 -12.01 6.47
CA PRO A 215 12.63 -12.70 5.73
C PRO A 215 14.03 -12.14 6.04
N PRO A 216 15.10 -12.95 5.95
CA PRO A 216 16.46 -12.50 6.28
C PRO A 216 16.96 -11.29 5.50
N ASP A 217 16.53 -11.14 4.24
CA ASP A 217 16.96 -10.05 3.35
C ASP A 217 15.98 -8.86 3.36
N PHE A 218 14.99 -8.85 4.26
CA PHE A 218 14.00 -7.79 4.39
C PHE A 218 14.45 -6.76 5.43
N ASP A 219 14.53 -5.48 5.05
CA ASP A 219 14.82 -4.37 5.98
C ASP A 219 13.53 -3.93 6.69
N PRO A 220 13.41 -4.12 8.03
CA PRO A 220 12.18 -3.78 8.74
C PRO A 220 11.83 -2.28 8.75
N VAL A 221 12.80 -1.39 8.49
CA VAL A 221 12.58 0.06 8.47
C VAL A 221 12.26 0.51 7.04
N GLU A 222 13.14 0.23 6.09
CA GLU A 222 12.99 0.70 4.72
C GLU A 222 11.86 -0.05 4.00
N ASN A 223 11.90 -1.38 3.98
CA ASN A 223 10.85 -2.18 3.35
C ASN A 223 9.56 -2.17 4.17
N GLY A 224 9.69 -2.07 5.50
CA GLY A 224 8.56 -1.89 6.38
C GLY A 224 7.77 -0.61 6.13
N GLY A 225 8.44 0.49 5.79
CA GLY A 225 7.81 1.74 5.40
C GLY A 225 6.89 1.58 4.19
N ALA A 226 7.34 0.88 3.14
CA ALA A 226 6.49 0.62 1.97
C ALA A 226 5.26 -0.25 2.31
N ILE A 227 5.42 -1.26 3.18
CA ILE A 227 4.28 -2.08 3.66
C ILE A 227 3.28 -1.22 4.45
N HIS A 228 3.77 -0.33 5.32
CA HIS A 228 2.93 0.59 6.10
C HIS A 228 2.08 1.48 5.19
N GLU A 229 2.71 2.21 4.26
CA GLU A 229 2.00 3.14 3.36
C GLU A 229 0.99 2.41 2.46
N ARG A 230 1.35 1.24 1.92
CA ARG A 230 0.41 0.44 1.11
C ARG A 230 -0.77 -0.03 1.95
N ARG A 231 -0.53 -0.46 3.19
CA ARG A 231 -1.61 -0.83 4.12
C ARG A 231 -2.50 0.37 4.45
N HIS A 232 -1.94 1.57 4.60
CA HIS A 232 -2.71 2.76 4.90
C HIS A 232 -3.82 2.99 3.87
N SER A 233 -3.47 3.02 2.59
CA SER A 233 -4.46 3.11 1.50
C SER A 233 -5.49 1.98 1.52
N LEU A 234 -5.06 0.73 1.70
CA LEU A 234 -5.95 -0.43 1.74
C LEU A 234 -6.98 -0.32 2.88
N THR A 235 -6.50 0.03 4.07
CA THR A 235 -7.33 0.20 5.27
C THR A 235 -8.28 1.38 5.10
N TRP A 236 -7.78 2.51 4.60
CA TRP A 236 -8.60 3.71 4.38
C TRP A 236 -9.73 3.45 3.38
N MET A 237 -9.47 2.72 2.28
CA MET A 237 -10.52 2.35 1.31
C MET A 237 -11.64 1.51 1.93
N LEU A 238 -11.36 0.76 3.00
CA LEU A 238 -12.30 -0.09 3.74
C LEU A 238 -12.83 0.55 5.04
N SER A 239 -12.52 1.83 5.28
CA SER A 239 -12.89 2.55 6.50
C SER A 239 -13.77 3.75 6.18
N LYS A 240 -14.92 3.54 5.53
CA LYS A 240 -15.82 4.62 5.11
C LYS A 240 -16.18 5.55 6.27
N GLY A 241 -16.04 6.86 6.04
CA GLY A 241 -16.37 7.90 7.01
C GLY A 241 -15.24 8.27 7.99
N ILE A 242 -14.09 7.60 7.92
CA ILE A 242 -12.89 7.93 8.72
C ILE A 242 -11.98 8.88 7.94
N ASP A 243 -11.41 9.91 8.55
CA ASP A 243 -10.49 10.78 7.79
C ASP A 243 -9.15 10.06 7.50
N TRP A 244 -8.39 10.55 6.52
CA TRP A 244 -7.15 9.89 6.08
C TRP A 244 -6.17 9.68 7.25
N ASP A 245 -5.91 10.73 8.03
CA ASP A 245 -4.98 10.69 9.17
C ASP A 245 -5.53 9.92 10.39
N ASP A 246 -6.83 9.69 10.44
CA ASP A 246 -7.51 8.97 11.52
C ASP A 246 -7.62 7.45 11.25
N THR A 247 -7.05 6.97 10.14
CA THR A 247 -7.11 5.55 9.79
C THR A 247 -6.31 4.71 10.78
N ASP A 248 -6.97 3.79 11.49
CA ASP A 248 -6.31 2.94 12.48
C ASP A 248 -5.44 1.86 11.81
N LEU A 249 -4.14 1.98 12.04
CA LEU A 249 -3.14 1.00 11.59
C LEU A 249 -2.54 0.20 12.76
N GLY A 250 -3.20 0.17 13.92
CA GLY A 250 -2.83 -0.69 15.04
C GLY A 250 -2.70 -2.15 14.62
N THR A 251 -1.69 -2.83 15.20
CA THR A 251 -1.42 -4.25 14.98
C THR A 251 -0.69 -4.89 16.16
#